data_AF-A0A7S8ZWI2-F1
#
_entry.id   AF-A0A7S8ZWI2-F1
#
_cell.length_a   1.000
_cell.length_b   1.000
_cell.length_c   1.000
_cell.angle_alpha   90.00
_cell.angle_beta   90.00
_cell.angle_gamma   90.00
#
_symmetry.space_group_name_H-M   'P 1'
#
loop_
_entity.id
_entity.type
_entity.pdbx_description
1 polymer ?
#
loop_
_entity_poly.entity_id
_entity_poly.type
_entity_poly.pdbx_seq_one_letter_code
_entity_poly.pdbx_strand_id
1 'polypeptide(L)'
;MKTCPLVCLLLWTLTESKITVKRDSDGIVLRCEDNYEMKSSNDETVEKLSYSDENTGEYKCVMKSGVSDALETEGPKIYVKFWTCDNCIEFNLTVITGLVIGDVVATVVILVAVYLVASQSHIGPITSHKKSSDRQLLVPNEVSSRASNDHYQELMHKRDVYDELTNRR
;
A
#
# COMPACT_ATOMS: atom_id res chain seq x y z
N MET A 1 -34.63 -4.69 14.71
CA MET A 1 -34.90 -4.74 16.17
C MET A 1 -34.77 -6.17 16.65
N LYS A 2 -33.65 -6.50 17.31
CA LYS A 2 -33.53 -7.62 18.24
C LYS A 2 -32.59 -7.16 19.36
N THR A 3 -33.20 -6.58 20.38
CA THR A 3 -32.59 -6.20 21.64
C THR A 3 -32.30 -7.46 22.45
N CYS A 4 -31.04 -7.66 22.85
CA CYS A 4 -30.70 -8.50 24.00
C CYS A 4 -29.84 -7.65 24.96
N PRO A 5 -30.45 -6.81 25.82
CA PRO A 5 -29.71 -5.86 26.65
C PRO A 5 -29.86 -6.18 28.13
N LEU A 6 -29.74 -7.45 28.54
CA LEU A 6 -29.93 -7.77 29.97
C LEU A 6 -29.02 -8.87 30.54
N VAL A 7 -28.37 -9.69 29.72
CA VAL A 7 -27.48 -10.75 30.21
C VAL A 7 -25.99 -10.34 30.24
N CYS A 8 -25.60 -9.30 29.50
CA CYS A 8 -24.19 -8.84 29.44
C CYS A 8 -23.75 -7.93 30.60
N LEU A 9 -24.67 -7.50 31.49
CA LEU A 9 -24.34 -6.51 32.53
C LEU A 9 -23.91 -7.12 33.87
N LEU A 10 -23.85 -8.45 34.02
CA LEU A 10 -23.61 -9.10 35.33
C LEU A 10 -22.30 -9.89 35.44
N LEU A 11 -21.38 -9.78 34.47
CA LEU A 11 -20.04 -10.39 34.59
C LEU A 11 -18.91 -9.39 34.84
N TRP A 12 -19.23 -8.14 35.14
CA TRP A 12 -18.26 -7.19 35.67
C TRP A 12 -18.29 -7.22 37.21
N THR A 13 -18.12 -8.40 37.79
CA THR A 13 -17.49 -8.45 39.11
C THR A 13 -16.05 -8.01 38.87
N LEU A 14 -15.75 -6.75 39.15
CA LEU A 14 -14.39 -6.26 39.24
C LEU A 14 -13.66 -7.22 40.19
N THR A 15 -12.77 -8.02 39.65
CA THR A 15 -11.67 -8.56 40.44
C THR A 15 -10.94 -7.34 40.98
N GLU A 16 -10.97 -7.14 42.29
CA GLU A 16 -10.12 -6.16 42.96
C GLU A 16 -8.68 -6.57 42.67
N SER A 17 -8.09 -5.96 41.65
CA SER A 17 -6.73 -6.30 41.24
C SER A 17 -5.79 -5.69 42.27
N LYS A 18 -5.10 -6.55 43.03
CA LYS A 18 -4.08 -6.16 44.03
C LYS A 18 -2.93 -5.32 43.44
N ILE A 19 -2.83 -5.25 42.11
CA ILE A 19 -1.88 -4.41 41.37
C ILE A 19 -2.66 -3.39 40.54
N THR A 20 -2.36 -2.11 40.73
CA THR A 20 -2.94 -1.01 39.96
C THR A 20 -1.99 -0.62 38.82
N VAL A 21 -2.50 -0.63 37.59
CA VAL A 21 -1.76 -0.19 36.40
C VAL A 21 -2.31 1.16 35.94
N LYS A 22 -1.48 2.20 35.94
CA LYS A 22 -1.82 3.51 35.38
C LYS A 22 -1.06 3.75 34.08
N ARG A 23 -1.75 4.23 33.06
CA ARG A 23 -1.12 4.70 31.81
C ARG A 23 -0.65 6.14 32.00
N ASP A 24 0.58 6.40 31.60
CA ASP A 24 1.23 7.71 31.54
C ASP A 24 1.61 8.00 30.07
N SER A 25 1.98 9.23 29.73
CA SER A 25 2.32 9.59 28.34
C SER A 25 3.51 8.80 27.81
N ASP A 26 4.49 8.56 28.68
CA ASP A 26 5.79 7.99 28.32
C ASP A 26 5.97 6.55 28.84
N GLY A 27 4.90 5.92 29.31
CA GLY A 27 5.01 4.58 29.88
C GLY A 27 3.82 4.15 30.72
N ILE A 28 4.03 3.13 31.54
CA ILE A 28 3.06 2.66 32.53
C ILE A 28 3.66 2.74 33.93
N VAL A 29 2.81 3.07 34.90
CA VAL A 29 3.15 3.10 36.32
C VAL A 29 2.45 1.93 36.98
N LEU A 30 3.24 1.01 37.55
CA LEU A 30 2.76 -0.13 38.30
C LEU A 30 2.78 0.22 39.78
N ARG A 31 1.63 0.12 40.45
CA ARG A 31 1.53 0.32 41.90
C ARG A 31 1.05 -0.93 42.60
N CYS A 32 1.80 -1.34 43.60
CA CYS A 32 1.37 -2.30 44.61
C CYS A 32 0.66 -1.56 45.76
N GLU A 33 0.06 -2.34 46.66
CA GLU A 33 -0.49 -1.85 47.93
C GLU A 33 0.61 -1.18 48.81
N ASP A 34 0.24 -0.29 49.73
CA ASP A 34 1.15 0.66 50.41
C ASP A 34 2.38 0.00 51.10
N ASN A 35 2.26 -1.27 51.50
CA ASN A 35 3.30 -2.05 52.19
C ASN A 35 4.23 -2.82 51.24
N TYR A 36 4.01 -2.76 49.94
CA TYR A 36 4.77 -3.50 48.94
C TYR A 36 5.48 -2.55 47.95
N GLU A 37 6.66 -2.97 47.50
CA GLU A 37 7.41 -2.35 46.42
C GLU A 37 7.41 -3.28 45.21
N MET A 38 7.28 -2.70 44.01
CA MET A 38 7.35 -3.47 42.78
C MET A 38 8.81 -3.74 42.42
N LYS A 39 9.16 -5.01 42.25
CA LYS A 39 10.48 -5.45 41.82
C LYS A 39 10.43 -6.12 40.46
N SER A 40 11.44 -5.84 39.64
CA SER A 40 11.72 -6.56 38.41
C SER A 40 12.29 -7.95 38.69
N SER A 41 12.45 -8.77 37.65
CA SER A 41 13.18 -10.04 37.70
C SER A 41 14.59 -9.90 38.30
N ASN A 42 15.24 -8.75 38.09
CA ASN A 42 16.58 -8.41 38.61
C ASN A 42 16.57 -7.86 40.05
N ASP A 43 15.45 -7.94 40.77
CA ASP A 43 15.23 -7.38 42.12
C ASP A 43 15.41 -5.85 42.25
N GLU A 44 15.52 -5.14 41.13
CA GLU A 44 15.49 -3.68 41.06
C GLU A 44 14.07 -3.15 41.32
N THR A 45 13.95 -2.10 42.13
CA THR A 45 12.68 -1.42 42.42
C THR A 45 12.28 -0.56 41.23
N VAL A 46 11.09 -0.80 40.68
CA VAL A 46 10.60 -0.11 39.47
C VAL A 46 9.28 0.60 39.76
N GLU A 47 9.24 1.92 39.57
CA GLU A 47 8.02 2.71 39.74
C GLU A 47 7.34 3.01 38.39
N LYS A 48 8.12 3.30 37.35
CA LYS A 48 7.65 3.63 36.00
C LYS A 48 8.41 2.80 34.98
N LEU A 49 7.67 2.14 34.09
CA LEU A 49 8.22 1.39 32.96
C LEU A 49 7.97 2.22 31.71
N SER A 50 9.03 2.51 30.96
CA SER A 50 8.90 3.10 29.63
C SER A 50 8.35 2.08 28.65
N TYR A 51 7.68 2.55 27.59
CA TYR A 51 7.31 1.71 26.46
C TYR A 51 8.57 1.26 25.72
N SER A 52 9.06 0.07 26.06
CA SER A 52 10.18 -0.59 25.39
C SER A 52 10.00 -2.10 25.51
N ASP A 53 10.30 -2.83 24.45
CA ASP A 53 10.25 -4.30 24.47
C ASP A 53 11.21 -4.90 25.50
N GLU A 54 12.29 -4.19 25.86
CA GLU A 54 13.25 -4.58 26.91
C GLU A 54 12.60 -4.61 28.31
N ASN A 55 11.56 -3.80 28.52
CA ASN A 55 10.80 -3.76 29.77
C ASN A 55 9.70 -4.84 29.81
N THR A 56 9.67 -5.75 28.85
CA THR A 56 8.77 -6.91 28.86
C THR A 56 9.30 -7.95 29.82
N GLY A 57 8.49 -8.32 30.81
CA GLY A 57 8.91 -9.28 31.82
C GLY A 57 7.93 -9.48 32.96
N GLU A 58 8.36 -10.30 33.91
CA GLU A 58 7.65 -10.54 35.16
C GLU A 58 8.05 -9.50 36.21
N TYR A 59 7.03 -8.95 36.87
CA TYR A 59 7.17 -8.03 37.99
C TYR A 59 6.43 -8.58 39.20
N LYS A 60 7.03 -8.42 40.38
CA LYS A 60 6.51 -8.97 41.64
C LYS A 60 6.45 -7.88 42.70
N CYS A 61 5.35 -7.83 43.43
CA CYS A 61 5.25 -6.99 44.62
C CYS A 61 5.98 -7.68 45.77
N VAL A 62 6.96 -7.03 46.39
CA VAL A 62 7.70 -7.54 47.55
C VAL A 62 7.48 -6.62 48.73
N MET A 63 7.28 -7.19 49.92
CA MET A 63 7.02 -6.40 51.12
C MET A 63 8.22 -5.53 51.48
N LYS A 64 7.98 -4.28 51.88
CA LYS A 64 9.04 -3.35 52.30
C LYS A 64 9.76 -3.88 53.54
N SER A 65 11.10 -3.86 53.53
CA SER A 65 11.91 -4.24 54.69
C SER A 65 11.70 -3.23 55.83
N GLY A 66 10.79 -3.54 56.75
CA GLY A 66 10.43 -2.67 57.88
C GLY A 66 9.04 -2.90 58.45
N VAL A 67 8.15 -3.62 57.75
CA VAL A 67 6.83 -3.99 58.26
C VAL A 67 6.86 -5.45 58.70
N SER A 68 6.98 -5.65 60.01
CA SER A 68 6.94 -6.96 60.66
C SER A 68 5.49 -7.41 60.79
N ASP A 69 5.01 -8.17 59.80
CA ASP A 69 4.06 -9.26 60.04
C ASP A 69 4.27 -10.28 58.92
N ALA A 70 5.07 -11.30 59.26
CA ALA A 70 5.43 -12.39 58.37
C ALA A 70 4.21 -13.30 58.14
N LEU A 71 3.70 -13.31 56.91
CA LEU A 71 3.16 -14.56 56.35
C LEU A 71 3.23 -14.67 54.82
N GLU A 72 3.40 -13.58 54.07
CA GLU A 72 3.62 -13.65 52.62
C GLU A 72 4.69 -12.65 52.17
N THR A 73 5.94 -13.12 52.10
CA THR A 73 7.09 -12.34 51.58
C THR A 73 6.94 -12.00 50.10
N GLU A 74 6.16 -12.80 49.37
CA GLU A 74 5.88 -12.63 47.95
C GLU A 74 4.44 -12.16 47.76
N GLY A 75 4.27 -10.92 47.31
CA GLY A 75 3.01 -10.39 46.86
C GLY A 75 2.63 -10.89 45.45
N PRO A 76 1.55 -10.32 44.87
CA PRO A 76 1.08 -10.70 43.54
C PRO A 76 2.14 -10.45 42.47
N LYS A 77 2.12 -11.29 41.44
CA LYS A 77 3.00 -11.21 40.26
C LYS A 77 2.18 -10.75 39.05
N ILE A 78 2.79 -9.96 38.18
CA ILE A 78 2.22 -9.48 36.92
C ILE A 78 3.23 -9.66 35.80
N TYR A 79 2.79 -10.23 34.68
CA TYR A 79 3.58 -10.24 33.45
C TYR A 79 3.18 -9.05 32.58
N VAL A 80 4.12 -8.15 32.34
CA VAL A 80 3.91 -7.01 31.45
C VAL A 80 4.54 -7.36 30.11
N LYS A 81 3.72 -7.30 29.05
CA LYS A 81 4.17 -7.43 27.68
C LYS A 81 4.00 -6.11 26.97
N PHE A 82 5.12 -5.44 26.67
CA PHE A 82 5.11 -4.36 25.71
C PHE A 82 5.14 -4.93 24.31
N TRP A 83 4.40 -4.28 23.43
CA TRP A 83 4.55 -4.47 22.01
C TRP A 83 4.72 -3.08 21.44
N THR A 84 5.97 -2.60 21.45
CA THR A 84 6.32 -1.37 20.76
C THR A 84 6.48 -1.67 19.28
N CYS A 85 6.11 -0.73 18.43
CA CYS A 85 6.22 -0.90 16.98
C CYS A 85 7.12 0.19 16.41
N ASP A 86 8.41 -0.09 16.36
CA ASP A 86 9.44 0.88 15.94
C ASP A 86 9.38 1.25 14.46
N ASN A 87 8.46 0.67 13.68
CA ASN A 87 8.22 0.99 12.27
C ASN A 87 6.74 0.93 11.89
N CYS A 88 5.83 1.14 12.86
CA CYS A 88 4.42 1.22 12.52
C CYS A 88 4.15 2.53 11.79
N ILE A 89 3.79 2.44 10.52
CA ILE A 89 3.21 3.58 9.81
C ILE A 89 1.77 3.74 10.30
N GLU A 90 1.44 4.92 10.82
CA GLU A 90 0.09 5.19 11.30
C GLU A 90 -0.85 5.28 10.09
N PHE A 91 -1.53 4.16 9.80
CA PHE A 91 -2.42 4.06 8.65
C PHE A 91 -3.79 4.62 9.01
N ASN A 92 -3.86 5.94 9.13
CA ASN A 92 -5.10 6.66 9.32
C ASN A 92 -5.97 6.58 8.07
N LEU A 93 -7.30 6.54 8.25
CA LEU A 93 -8.29 6.45 7.16
C LEU A 93 -8.02 7.43 6.01
N THR A 94 -7.54 8.63 6.33
CA THR A 94 -7.16 9.66 5.36
C THR A 94 -5.98 9.22 4.47
N VAL A 95 -4.94 8.60 5.06
CA VAL A 95 -3.77 8.10 4.34
C VAL A 95 -4.17 6.96 3.40
N ILE A 96 -5.00 6.02 3.89
CA ILE A 96 -5.54 4.92 3.08
C ILE A 96 -6.29 5.48 1.86
N THR A 97 -7.18 6.43 2.12
CA THR A 97 -8.05 7.00 1.11
C THR A 97 -7.25 7.77 0.07
N GLY A 98 -6.25 8.53 0.51
CA GLY A 98 -5.32 9.25 -0.38
C GLY A 98 -4.54 8.30 -1.28
N LEU A 99 -4.08 7.17 -0.74
CA LEU A 99 -3.37 6.15 -1.51
C LEU A 99 -4.27 5.53 -2.58
N VAL A 100 -5.50 5.14 -2.23
CA VAL A 100 -6.45 4.54 -3.17
C VAL A 100 -6.82 5.52 -4.29
N ILE A 101 -7.13 6.77 -3.95
CA ILE A 101 -7.46 7.79 -4.95
C ILE A 101 -6.26 8.07 -5.85
N GLY A 102 -5.06 8.18 -5.27
CA GLY A 102 -3.82 8.40 -6.01
C GLY A 102 -3.54 7.30 -7.04
N ASP A 103 -3.73 6.03 -6.65
CA ASP A 103 -3.56 4.88 -7.54
C ASP A 103 -4.58 4.86 -8.69
N VAL A 104 -5.85 5.16 -8.40
CA VAL A 104 -6.89 5.27 -9.44
C VAL A 104 -6.57 6.40 -10.43
N VAL A 105 -6.11 7.56 -9.96
CA VAL A 105 -5.73 8.67 -10.85
C VAL A 105 -4.52 8.29 -11.71
N ALA A 106 -3.49 7.67 -11.10
CA ALA A 106 -2.29 7.26 -11.81
C ALA A 106 -2.59 6.24 -12.92
N THR A 107 -3.40 5.23 -12.62
CA THR A 107 -3.80 4.20 -13.60
C THR A 107 -4.60 4.79 -14.76
N VAL A 108 -5.51 5.74 -14.51
CA VAL A 108 -6.25 6.44 -15.58
C VAL A 108 -5.30 7.24 -16.48
N VAL A 109 -4.34 7.97 -15.90
CA VAL A 109 -3.35 8.75 -16.68
C VAL A 109 -2.53 7.83 -17.58
N ILE A 110 -2.04 6.70 -17.04
CA ILE A 110 -1.29 5.71 -17.82
C ILE A 110 -2.16 5.14 -18.94
N LEU A 111 -3.42 4.80 -18.66
CA LEU A 111 -4.35 4.25 -19.64
C LEU A 111 -4.61 5.24 -20.79
N VAL A 112 -4.84 6.51 -20.48
CA VAL A 112 -5.03 7.56 -21.50
C VAL A 112 -3.76 7.75 -22.32
N ALA A 113 -2.58 7.77 -21.68
CA ALA A 113 -1.31 7.91 -22.38
C ALA A 113 -1.11 6.77 -23.39
N VAL A 114 -1.33 5.51 -22.98
CA VAL A 114 -1.24 4.34 -23.86
C VAL A 114 -2.27 4.41 -24.98
N TYR A 115 -3.51 4.82 -24.68
CA TYR A 115 -4.57 4.98 -25.69
C TYR A 115 -4.19 6.02 -26.76
N LEU A 116 -3.61 7.15 -26.38
CA LEU A 116 -3.16 8.18 -27.31
C LEU A 116 -2.00 7.71 -28.20
N VAL A 117 -1.07 6.92 -27.65
CA VAL A 117 0.04 6.34 -28.42
C VAL A 117 -0.48 5.29 -29.41
N ALA A 118 -1.37 4.40 -28.96
CA ALA A 118 -1.94 3.35 -29.81
C ALA A 118 -2.90 3.88 -30.89
N SER A 119 -3.65 4.94 -30.60
CA SER A 119 -4.53 5.57 -31.58
C SER A 119 -3.74 6.32 -32.67
N GLN A 120 -2.60 6.92 -32.33
CA GLN A 120 -1.70 7.52 -33.33
C GLN A 120 -1.01 6.47 -34.21
N SER A 121 -0.71 5.27 -33.70
CA SER A 121 -0.12 4.18 -34.50
C SER A 121 -1.13 3.46 -35.41
N HIS A 122 -2.43 3.51 -35.09
CA HIS A 122 -3.51 3.01 -35.96
C HIS A 122 -3.94 4.00 -37.05
N ILE A 123 -3.60 5.29 -36.90
CA ILE A 123 -3.64 6.24 -38.00
C ILE A 123 -2.38 5.99 -38.85
N GLY A 124 -2.45 5.00 -39.72
CA GLY A 124 -1.56 4.94 -40.89
C GLY A 124 -1.55 6.29 -41.63
N PRO A 125 -0.51 6.61 -42.40
CA PRO A 125 -0.17 7.97 -42.82
C PRO A 125 -1.34 8.65 -43.53
N ILE A 126 -2.16 9.40 -42.79
CA ILE A 126 -3.16 10.28 -43.36
C ILE A 126 -2.42 11.46 -43.97
N THR A 127 -2.06 11.29 -45.24
CA THR A 127 -2.39 12.27 -46.29
C THR A 127 -2.33 13.72 -45.80
N SER A 128 -1.14 14.18 -45.39
CA SER A 128 -0.89 15.62 -45.38
C SER A 128 -0.81 16.04 -46.84
N HIS A 129 -1.98 16.36 -47.37
CA HIS A 129 -2.19 17.05 -48.63
C HIS A 129 -1.62 18.47 -48.50
N LYS A 130 -0.31 18.60 -48.23
CA LYS A 130 0.40 19.84 -48.47
C LYS A 130 0.49 19.99 -49.97
N LYS A 131 -0.45 20.76 -50.50
CA LYS A 131 -0.43 21.38 -51.81
C LYS A 131 0.86 22.19 -51.94
N SER A 132 1.98 21.53 -52.23
CA SER A 132 3.14 22.17 -52.84
C SER A 132 2.83 22.29 -54.32
N SER A 133 2.30 23.45 -54.68
CA SER A 133 2.16 23.88 -56.06
C SER A 133 3.55 24.22 -56.60
N ASP A 134 4.32 23.20 -57.00
CA ASP A 134 5.42 23.41 -57.94
C ASP A 134 5.11 22.63 -59.21
N ARG A 135 4.16 23.18 -59.98
CA ARG A 135 4.10 22.92 -61.41
C ARG A 135 5.28 23.64 -62.05
N GLN A 136 6.48 23.09 -61.92
CA GLN A 136 7.50 23.29 -62.94
C GLN A 136 7.16 22.36 -64.10
N LEU A 137 6.20 22.82 -64.88
CA LEU A 137 6.15 22.55 -66.30
C LEU A 137 7.48 23.06 -66.86
N LEU A 138 8.39 22.19 -67.30
CA LEU A 138 9.49 22.45 -68.26
C LEU A 138 10.52 21.30 -68.24
N VAL A 139 10.27 20.22 -69.00
CA VAL A 139 11.35 19.54 -69.73
C VAL A 139 10.84 19.32 -71.17
N PRO A 140 11.53 19.85 -72.20
CA PRO A 140 11.08 19.79 -73.58
C PRO A 140 11.05 18.37 -74.14
N ASN A 141 10.05 18.13 -74.99
CA ASN A 141 9.98 17.00 -75.89
C ASN A 141 11.04 17.14 -77.00
N GLU A 142 12.00 16.23 -77.05
CA GLU A 142 12.82 16.02 -78.23
C GLU A 142 12.82 14.55 -78.64
N VAL A 143 12.03 14.30 -79.68
CA VAL A 143 11.92 13.05 -80.41
C VAL A 143 13.18 12.89 -81.26
N SER A 144 14.02 11.89 -80.97
CA SER A 144 14.85 11.25 -82.01
C SER A 144 15.49 9.93 -81.54
N SER A 145 15.03 8.84 -82.15
CA SER A 145 15.87 7.75 -82.67
C SER A 145 16.66 6.82 -81.71
N ARG A 146 16.08 5.63 -81.49
CA ARG A 146 16.70 4.29 -81.36
C ARG A 146 17.74 4.03 -80.24
N ALA A 147 17.37 3.14 -79.31
CA ALA A 147 18.10 1.89 -79.03
C ALA A 147 17.24 0.97 -78.14
N SER A 148 17.27 -0.34 -78.43
CA SER A 148 16.61 -1.38 -77.63
C SER A 148 17.05 -1.29 -76.17
N ASN A 149 16.10 -1.21 -75.24
CA ASN A 149 16.38 -1.41 -73.83
C ASN A 149 15.34 -2.39 -73.27
N ASP A 150 15.60 -3.68 -73.50
CA ASP A 150 14.85 -4.86 -73.04
C ASP A 150 14.89 -5.05 -71.51
N HIS A 151 14.98 -3.97 -70.72
CA HIS A 151 15.21 -4.08 -69.26
C HIS A 151 14.05 -3.67 -68.37
N TYR A 152 12.94 -3.20 -68.93
CA TYR A 152 11.72 -2.94 -68.18
C TYR A 152 10.52 -3.48 -68.94
N GLN A 153 9.96 -4.58 -68.45
CA GLN A 153 8.69 -5.12 -68.92
C GLN A 153 7.55 -4.47 -68.14
N GLU A 154 6.55 -3.91 -68.82
CA GLU A 154 5.34 -3.38 -68.20
C GLU A 154 4.59 -4.51 -67.47
N LEU A 155 4.34 -4.32 -66.17
CA LEU A 155 3.53 -5.23 -65.37
C LEU A 155 2.06 -5.08 -65.77
N MET A 156 1.62 -5.94 -66.70
CA MET A 156 0.19 -6.14 -66.97
C MET A 156 -0.48 -6.64 -65.69
N HIS A 157 -1.42 -5.86 -65.17
CA HIS A 157 -2.19 -6.18 -63.97
C HIS A 157 -3.05 -7.43 -64.22
N LYS A 158 -2.53 -8.60 -63.85
CA LYS A 158 -3.28 -9.85 -63.86
C LYS A 158 -4.12 -9.88 -62.60
N ARG A 159 -5.45 -9.87 -62.77
CA ARG A 159 -6.42 -9.98 -61.68
C ARG A 159 -6.21 -11.34 -61.00
N ASP A 160 -5.65 -11.35 -59.79
CA ASP A 160 -5.34 -12.57 -59.07
C ASP A 160 -6.61 -13.26 -58.59
N VAL A 161 -6.64 -14.57 -58.80
CA VAL A 161 -7.75 -15.52 -58.61
C VAL A 161 -8.20 -15.67 -57.14
N TYR A 162 -7.58 -14.94 -56.20
CA TYR A 162 -7.82 -15.08 -54.76
C TYR A 162 -8.82 -14.07 -54.18
N ASP A 163 -9.36 -13.15 -54.97
CA ASP A 163 -10.37 -12.17 -54.50
C ASP A 163 -11.78 -12.76 -54.32
N GLU A 164 -11.99 -14.06 -54.58
CA GLU A 164 -13.34 -14.68 -54.61
C GLU A 164 -13.75 -15.48 -53.35
N LEU A 165 -13.04 -15.37 -52.22
CA LEU A 165 -13.36 -16.20 -51.04
C LEU A 165 -13.91 -15.50 -49.79
N THR A 166 -14.23 -14.20 -49.83
CA THR A 166 -14.83 -13.51 -48.66
C THR A 166 -16.31 -13.16 -48.77
N ASN A 167 -17.00 -13.62 -49.82
CA ASN A 167 -18.46 -13.43 -49.91
C ASN A 167 -19.22 -14.74 -50.19
N ARG A 168 -19.20 -15.66 -49.22
CA ARG A 168 -20.27 -16.65 -49.06
C ARG A 168 -20.99 -16.40 -47.74
N ARG A 169 -22.18 -15.83 -47.87
CA ARG A 169 -23.27 -15.85 -46.89
C ARG A 169 -24.06 -17.15 -47.05
#